data_AF-A0A4Y2JVJ3-F1
#
_entry.id   AF-A0A4Y2JVJ3-F1
#
_cell.length_a   1.000
_cell.length_b   1.000
_cell.length_c   1.000
_cell.angle_alpha   90.00
_cell.angle_beta   90.00
_cell.angle_gamma   90.00
#
_symmetry.space_group_name_H-M   'P 1'
#
loop_
_entity.id
_entity.type
_entity.pdbx_description
1 polymer ?
#
loop_
_entity_poly.entity_id
_entity_poly.type
_entity_poly.pdbx_seq_one_letter_code
_entity_poly.pdbx_strand_id
1 'polypeptide(L)'
;AMGYMVYMDENGDAEGNYTLIARKPVPGVNGEYGLYPVGVFQLHENRSAVPVLQFISSIDWVAGFPPSDEPNCGFHGEKCVMWKLAVGVTGGLVLVLLVGILVAYKNWAYEQELDSLIWKIDYKDIQINECTPTTSIGRICRVRTIFLFSPHLI
;
A
#
# COMPACT_ATOMS: atom_id res chain seq x y z
N ALA A 1 68.52 -9.70 -4.79
CA ALA A 1 67.12 -9.43 -4.47
C ALA A 1 66.52 -8.65 -5.63
N MET A 2 65.37 -9.07 -6.16
CA MET A 2 64.65 -8.33 -7.21
C MET A 2 63.59 -7.48 -6.51
N GLY A 3 63.64 -6.16 -6.68
CA GLY A 3 62.63 -5.25 -6.12
C GLY A 3 61.52 -4.96 -7.13
N TYR A 4 60.32 -4.64 -6.65
CA TYR A 4 59.20 -4.19 -7.47
C TYR A 4 58.95 -2.71 -7.21
N MET A 5 58.63 -1.96 -8.27
CA MET A 5 58.21 -0.56 -8.12
C MET A 5 56.76 -0.52 -7.64
N VAL A 6 56.52 0.25 -6.58
CA VAL A 6 55.19 0.52 -6.03
C VAL A 6 54.97 2.01 -6.13
N TYR A 7 53.83 2.41 -6.70
CA TYR A 7 53.42 3.80 -6.77
C TYR A 7 52.53 4.10 -5.57
N MET A 8 52.64 5.31 -5.02
CA MET A 8 51.79 5.77 -3.92
C MET A 8 50.88 6.87 -4.48
N ASP A 9 49.60 6.81 -4.12
CA ASP A 9 48.62 7.82 -4.50
C ASP A 9 48.71 9.07 -3.61
N GLU A 10 47.82 10.04 -3.85
CA GLU A 10 47.75 11.30 -3.10
C GLU A 10 47.35 11.12 -1.63
N ASN A 11 46.72 10.00 -1.29
CA ASN A 11 46.34 9.63 0.08
C ASN A 11 47.45 8.87 0.83
N GLY A 12 48.54 8.51 0.12
CA GLY A 12 49.65 7.73 0.68
C GLY A 12 49.37 6.23 0.67
N ASP A 13 48.39 5.78 -0.09
CA ASP A 13 48.09 4.37 -0.28
C ASP A 13 48.87 3.81 -1.48
N ALA A 14 49.28 2.55 -1.37
CA ALA A 14 50.02 1.87 -2.42
C ALA A 14 49.09 1.50 -3.57
N GLU A 15 49.33 2.05 -4.75
CA GLU A 15 48.66 1.68 -5.99
C GLU A 15 49.05 0.24 -6.37
N GLY A 16 48.03 -0.60 -6.57
CA GLY A 16 48.21 -2.01 -6.88
C GLY A 16 47.27 -2.50 -7.97
N ASN A 17 47.78 -3.40 -8.81
CA ASN A 17 46.97 -4.10 -9.80
C ASN A 17 46.34 -5.34 -9.15
N TYR A 18 45.01 -5.39 -9.12
CA TYR A 18 44.29 -6.52 -8.53
C TYR A 18 43.74 -7.43 -9.61
N THR A 19 43.92 -8.74 -9.43
CA THR A 19 43.42 -9.77 -10.34
C THR A 19 42.31 -10.55 -9.64
N LEU A 20 41.17 -10.71 -10.29
CA LEU A 20 40.10 -11.58 -9.82
C LEU A 20 40.42 -13.01 -10.23
N ILE A 21 40.47 -13.91 -9.24
CA ILE A 21 40.76 -15.32 -9.42
C ILE A 21 39.52 -16.12 -9.03
N ALA A 22 39.17 -17.13 -9.82
CA ALA A 22 38.07 -18.04 -9.50
C ALA A 22 38.50 -19.50 -9.65
N ARG A 23 37.76 -20.37 -8.96
CA ARG A 23 37.90 -21.82 -9.08
C ARG A 23 37.36 -22.27 -10.44
N LYS A 24 38.15 -23.00 -11.22
CA LYS A 24 37.73 -23.61 -12.50
C LYS A 24 38.26 -25.05 -12.59
N PRO A 25 37.57 -25.95 -13.32
CA PRO A 25 38.04 -27.31 -13.53
C PRO A 25 39.36 -27.31 -14.29
N VAL A 26 40.28 -28.20 -13.90
CA VAL A 26 41.57 -28.36 -14.58
C VAL A 26 41.33 -29.02 -15.94
N PRO A 27 41.79 -28.43 -17.07
CA PRO A 27 41.62 -29.03 -18.38
C PRO A 27 42.28 -30.41 -18.44
N GLY A 28 41.51 -31.44 -18.80
CA GLY A 28 42.02 -32.80 -18.98
C GLY A 28 42.09 -33.65 -17.72
N VAL A 29 41.71 -33.13 -16.55
CA VAL A 29 41.62 -33.91 -15.30
C VAL A 29 40.22 -33.78 -14.70
N ASN A 30 39.48 -34.90 -14.70
CA ASN A 30 38.12 -34.91 -14.17
C ASN A 30 38.13 -34.81 -12.64
N GLY A 31 37.36 -33.87 -12.09
CA GLY A 31 37.17 -33.72 -10.65
C GLY A 31 38.23 -32.87 -9.94
N GLU A 32 39.27 -32.43 -10.65
CA GLU A 32 40.25 -31.49 -10.11
C GLU A 32 39.91 -30.04 -10.45
N TYR A 33 40.21 -29.16 -9.52
CA TYR A 33 39.94 -27.73 -9.64
C TYR A 33 41.18 -26.93 -9.31
N GLY A 34 41.45 -25.94 -10.16
CA GLY A 34 42.52 -24.96 -9.97
C GLY A 34 41.98 -23.57 -9.76
N LEU A 35 42.87 -22.67 -9.37
CA LEU A 35 42.62 -21.24 -9.29
C LEU A 35 43.12 -20.58 -10.57
N TYR A 36 42.23 -19.93 -11.30
CA TYR A 36 42.53 -19.29 -12.58
C TYR A 36 42.08 -17.83 -12.57
N PRO A 37 42.85 -16.91 -13.18
CA PRO A 37 42.42 -15.52 -13.31
C PRO A 37 41.21 -15.43 -14.23
N VAL A 38 40.17 -14.74 -13.76
CA VAL A 38 38.91 -14.51 -14.50
C VAL A 38 38.65 -13.05 -14.78
N GLY A 39 39.35 -12.13 -14.12
CA GLY A 39 39.24 -10.71 -14.39
C GLY A 39 40.36 -9.90 -13.77
N VAL A 40 40.38 -8.62 -14.07
CA VAL A 40 41.34 -7.63 -13.55
C VAL A 40 40.60 -6.35 -13.20
N PHE A 41 41.02 -5.74 -12.10
CA PHE A 41 40.57 -4.43 -11.69
C PHE A 41 41.49 -3.39 -12.33
N GLN A 42 40.92 -2.56 -13.20
CA GLN A 42 41.65 -1.49 -13.87
C GLN A 42 41.22 -0.14 -13.31
N LEU A 43 42.20 0.70 -12.96
CA LEU A 43 41.94 2.10 -12.67
C LEU A 43 41.54 2.81 -13.96
N HIS A 44 40.50 3.63 -13.89
CA HIS A 44 40.08 4.43 -15.04
C HIS A 44 41.09 5.55 -15.32
N GLU A 45 41.29 5.93 -16.58
CA GLU A 45 42.25 6.98 -16.98
C GLU A 45 41.99 8.32 -16.27
N ASN A 46 40.73 8.57 -15.90
CA ASN A 46 40.32 9.76 -15.16
C ASN A 46 40.64 9.72 -13.64
N ARG A 47 41.47 8.76 -13.21
CA ARG A 47 41.87 8.53 -11.81
C ARG A 47 40.70 8.52 -10.81
N SER A 48 39.57 7.97 -11.24
CA SER A 48 38.47 7.73 -10.32
C SER A 48 38.95 6.73 -9.27
N ALA A 49 38.75 7.04 -7.98
CA ALA A 49 39.23 6.21 -6.87
C ALA A 49 38.66 4.78 -6.85
N VAL A 50 37.64 4.49 -7.67
CA VAL A 50 37.00 3.18 -7.75
C VAL A 50 37.48 2.43 -9.01
N PRO A 51 38.20 1.31 -8.87
CA PRO A 51 38.61 0.49 -10.00
C PRO A 51 37.40 -0.22 -10.63
N VAL A 52 37.46 -0.44 -11.95
CA VAL A 52 36.43 -1.17 -12.69
C VAL A 52 36.91 -2.60 -12.93
N LEU A 53 36.06 -3.57 -12.62
CA LEU A 53 36.31 -4.98 -12.92
C LEU A 53 36.08 -5.28 -14.40
N GLN A 54 37.12 -5.75 -15.09
CA GLN A 54 37.03 -6.28 -16.45
C GLN A 54 37.20 -7.80 -16.41
N PHE A 55 36.21 -8.51 -16.96
CA PHE A 55 36.26 -9.97 -17.05
C PHE A 55 37.08 -10.41 -18.27
N ILE A 56 38.07 -11.27 -18.02
CA ILE A 56 38.88 -11.93 -19.05
C ILE A 56 38.28 -13.31 -19.38
N SER A 57 37.63 -13.94 -18.40
CA SER A 57 37.02 -15.27 -18.54
C SER A 57 35.75 -15.38 -17.70
N SER A 58 34.85 -16.29 -18.07
CA SER A 58 33.66 -16.59 -17.27
C SER A 58 34.01 -17.33 -15.98
N ILE A 59 33.22 -17.06 -14.94
CA ILE A 59 33.26 -17.77 -13.66
C ILE A 59 32.41 -19.03 -13.78
N ASP A 60 32.95 -20.17 -13.34
CA ASP A 60 32.24 -21.43 -13.28
C ASP A 60 31.46 -21.54 -11.96
N TRP A 61 30.23 -21.02 -11.98
CA TRP A 61 29.34 -21.09 -10.82
C TRP A 61 28.81 -22.50 -10.63
N VAL A 62 28.76 -22.98 -9.37
CA VAL A 62 28.29 -24.34 -9.05
C VAL A 62 26.87 -24.60 -9.56
N ALA A 63 26.00 -23.58 -9.52
CA ALA A 63 24.63 -23.65 -10.02
C ALA A 63 24.48 -23.20 -11.49
N GLY A 64 25.58 -22.84 -12.17
CA GLY A 64 25.61 -22.28 -13.52
C GLY A 64 25.34 -20.77 -13.61
N PHE A 65 24.84 -20.16 -12.54
CA PHE A 65 24.57 -18.71 -12.46
C PHE A 65 25.10 -18.13 -11.14
N PRO A 66 25.40 -16.81 -11.09
CA PRO A 66 25.81 -16.15 -9.86
C PRO A 66 24.70 -16.27 -8.80
N PRO A 67 25.04 -16.61 -7.55
CA PRO A 67 24.05 -16.71 -6.49
C PRO A 67 23.40 -15.34 -6.25
N SER A 68 22.17 -15.34 -5.75
CA SER A 68 21.51 -14.10 -5.35
C SER A 68 22.19 -13.54 -4.11
N ASP A 69 22.55 -12.26 -4.15
CA ASP A 69 23.23 -11.56 -3.06
C ASP A 69 22.34 -11.41 -1.82
N GLU A 70 21.02 -11.45 -2.00
CA GLU A 70 20.03 -11.34 -0.92
C GLU A 70 19.01 -12.49 -1.00
N PRO A 71 18.66 -13.15 0.12
CA PRO A 71 17.59 -14.14 0.12
C PRO A 71 16.20 -13.53 -0.15
N ASN A 72 15.28 -14.33 -0.69
CA ASN A 72 13.93 -13.89 -1.10
C ASN A 72 13.11 -13.19 0.01
N CYS A 73 13.26 -13.61 1.27
CA CYS A 73 12.54 -12.99 2.40
C CYS A 73 13.35 -11.89 3.12
N GLY A 74 14.52 -11.50 2.61
CA GLY A 74 15.47 -10.68 3.35
C GLY A 74 16.22 -11.47 4.42
N PHE A 75 17.35 -10.96 4.90
CA PHE A 75 18.21 -11.69 5.83
C PHE A 75 17.55 -11.95 7.18
N HIS A 76 16.62 -11.09 7.58
CA HIS A 76 15.89 -11.17 8.84
C HIS A 76 14.39 -11.43 8.62
N GLY A 77 13.98 -11.83 7.41
CA GLY A 77 12.58 -12.09 7.09
C GLY A 77 11.73 -10.83 6.87
N GLU A 78 12.35 -9.65 6.79
CA GLU A 78 11.71 -8.35 6.74
C GLU A 78 10.75 -8.17 5.54
N LYS A 79 11.09 -8.74 4.38
CA LYS A 79 10.26 -8.62 3.16
C LYS A 79 8.98 -9.45 3.25
N CYS A 80 9.02 -10.56 3.98
CA CYS A 80 7.89 -11.48 4.12
C CYS A 80 6.89 -11.07 5.23
N VAL A 81 7.29 -10.21 6.16
CA VAL A 81 6.40 -9.64 7.19
C VAL A 81 5.45 -8.60 6.60
N MET A 82 5.91 -7.82 5.61
CA MET A 82 5.12 -6.76 4.99
C MET A 82 3.81 -7.28 4.37
N TRP A 83 3.83 -8.47 3.77
CA TRP A 83 2.64 -9.08 3.19
C TRP A 83 1.59 -9.44 4.25
N LYS A 84 2.03 -9.92 5.42
CA LYS A 84 1.12 -10.25 6.53
C LYS A 84 0.44 -9.00 7.10
N LEU A 85 1.20 -7.91 7.24
CA LEU A 85 0.66 -6.64 7.70
C LEU A 85 -0.31 -6.04 6.67
N ALA A 86 0.03 -6.08 5.39
CA ALA A 86 -0.84 -5.60 4.31
C ALA A 86 -2.20 -6.31 4.32
N VAL A 87 -2.21 -7.65 4.41
CA VAL A 87 -3.44 -8.45 4.50
C VAL A 87 -4.26 -8.09 5.74
N GLY A 88 -3.61 -7.91 6.89
CA GLY A 88 -4.28 -7.54 8.13
C GLY A 88 -4.96 -6.17 8.04
N VAL A 89 -4.26 -5.15 7.55
CA VAL A 89 -4.79 -3.78 7.42
C VAL A 89 -5.92 -3.72 6.40
N THR A 90 -5.75 -4.33 5.22
CA THR A 90 -6.79 -4.36 4.20
C THR A 90 -8.03 -5.12 4.69
N GLY A 91 -7.85 -6.27 5.35
CA GLY A 91 -8.96 -7.05 5.91
C GLY A 91 -9.73 -6.27 6.99
N GLY A 92 -9.02 -5.60 7.90
CA GLY A 92 -9.64 -4.76 8.93
C GLY A 92 -10.45 -3.61 8.34
N LEU A 93 -9.91 -2.91 7.34
CA LEU A 93 -10.61 -1.81 6.68
C LEU A 93 -11.90 -2.27 5.99
N VAL A 94 -11.85 -3.39 5.27
CA VAL A 94 -13.02 -3.97 4.60
C VAL A 94 -14.09 -4.37 5.62
N LEU A 95 -13.70 -4.96 6.75
CA LEU A 95 -14.64 -5.36 7.79
C LEU A 95 -15.32 -4.15 8.43
N VAL A 96 -14.58 -3.08 8.72
CA VAL A 96 -15.14 -1.83 9.25
C VAL A 96 -16.13 -1.20 8.26
N LEU A 97 -15.78 -1.17 6.96
CA LEU A 97 -16.67 -0.66 5.93
C LEU A 97 -17.96 -1.49 5.81
N LEU A 98 -17.86 -2.83 5.84
CA LEU A 98 -19.02 -3.71 5.80
C LEU A 98 -19.94 -3.49 7.00
N VAL A 99 -19.39 -3.39 8.21
CA VAL A 99 -20.18 -3.09 9.42
C VAL A 99 -20.83 -1.71 9.31
N GLY A 100 -20.09 -0.69 8.86
CA GLY A 100 -20.62 0.66 8.65
C GLY A 100 -21.79 0.69 7.66
N ILE A 101 -21.67 -0.02 6.53
CA ILE A 101 -22.75 -0.16 5.54
C ILE A 101 -23.96 -0.88 6.14
N LEU A 102 -23.76 -1.97 6.90
CA LEU A 102 -24.85 -2.70 7.54
C LEU A 102 -25.61 -1.83 8.53
N VAL A 103 -24.91 -1.06 9.37
CA VAL A 103 -25.53 -0.12 10.31
C VAL A 103 -26.28 0.99 9.58
N ALA A 104 -25.67 1.58 8.55
CA ALA A 104 -26.32 2.60 7.73
C ALA A 104 -27.58 2.07 7.05
N TYR A 105 -27.54 0.84 6.50
CA TYR A 105 -28.69 0.18 5.90
C TYR A 105 -29.80 -0.08 6.91
N LYS A 106 -29.46 -0.58 8.11
CA LYS A 106 -30.44 -0.75 9.20
C LYS A 106 -31.07 0.58 9.58
N ASN A 107 -30.26 1.61 9.80
CA ASN A 107 -30.74 2.94 10.16
C ASN A 107 -31.64 3.54 9.07
N TRP A 108 -31.25 3.43 7.80
CA TRP A 108 -32.07 3.88 6.68
C TRP A 108 -33.42 3.15 6.60
N ALA A 109 -33.44 1.83 6.81
CA ALA A 109 -34.68 1.06 6.87
C ALA A 109 -35.56 1.48 8.06
N TYR A 110 -34.97 1.73 9.23
CA TYR A 110 -35.72 2.23 10.40
C TYR A 110 -36.32 3.61 10.15
N GLU A 111 -35.58 4.54 9.55
CA GLU A 111 -36.10 5.87 9.22
C GLU A 111 -37.24 5.82 8.20
N GLN A 112 -37.17 4.93 7.20
CA GLN A 112 -38.25 4.72 6.22
C GLN A 112 -39.56 4.26 6.86
N GLU A 113 -39.50 3.44 7.91
CA GLU A 113 -40.70 3.02 8.64
C GLU A 113 -41.34 4.20 9.39
N LEU A 114 -40.53 5.06 10.02
CA LEU A 114 -40.97 6.26 10.75
C LEU A 114 -41.55 7.36 9.83
N ASP A 115 -40.97 7.57 8.65
CA ASP A 115 -41.42 8.62 7.72
C ASP A 115 -42.81 8.33 7.11
N SER A 116 -43.25 7.06 7.15
CA SER A 116 -44.62 6.70 6.75
C SER A 116 -45.70 7.17 7.73
N LEU A 117 -45.33 7.63 8.94
CA LEU A 117 -46.26 8.06 9.99
C LEU A 117 -46.29 9.58 10.26
N ILE A 118 -45.39 10.38 9.70
CA ILE A 118 -45.11 11.71 10.28
C ILE A 118 -46.18 12.79 10.04
N TRP A 119 -47.10 12.61 9.11
CA TRP A 119 -48.39 13.32 9.15
C TRP A 119 -49.40 12.65 8.22
N LYS A 120 -49.96 11.50 8.60
CA LYS A 120 -51.16 11.03 7.91
C LYS A 120 -52.34 11.85 8.43
N ILE A 121 -52.53 13.06 7.88
CA ILE A 121 -53.73 13.86 8.10
C ILE A 121 -54.91 13.07 7.51
N ASP A 122 -55.78 12.57 8.38
CA ASP A 122 -57.00 11.86 7.97
C ASP A 122 -57.97 12.90 7.37
N TYR A 123 -58.37 12.69 6.11
CA TYR A 123 -59.23 13.62 5.38
C TYR A 123 -60.56 13.87 6.08
N LYS A 124 -61.00 12.97 6.97
CA LYS A 124 -62.23 13.13 7.76
C LYS A 124 -62.15 14.28 8.78
N ASP A 125 -60.95 14.71 9.16
CA ASP A 125 -60.74 15.79 10.12
C ASP A 125 -60.58 17.18 9.45
N ILE A 126 -60.59 17.25 8.11
CA ILE A 126 -60.50 18.51 7.36
C ILE A 126 -61.91 19.09 7.15
N GLN A 127 -62.32 20.01 8.02
CA GLN A 127 -63.51 20.83 7.79
C GLN A 127 -63.15 22.12 7.03
N ILE A 128 -63.49 22.15 5.75
CA ILE A 128 -63.40 23.34 4.88
C ILE A 128 -64.66 24.18 5.06
N ASN A 129 -64.52 25.33 5.73
CA ASN A 129 -65.62 26.28 5.88
C ASN A 129 -65.79 27.09 4.59
N GLU A 130 -66.88 26.88 3.87
CA GLU A 130 -67.25 27.73 2.73
C GLU A 130 -67.81 29.08 3.23
N CYS A 131 -67.17 30.18 2.87
CA CYS A 131 -67.70 31.53 3.07
C CYS A 131 -68.35 32.00 1.77
N THR A 132 -69.68 31.89 1.68
CA THR A 132 -70.45 32.52 0.59
C THR A 132 -70.47 34.04 0.73
N PRO A 133 -70.27 34.82 -0.34
CA PRO A 133 -70.23 36.27 -0.26
C PRO A 133 -71.66 36.84 -0.29
N THR A 134 -72.10 37.42 0.83
CA THR A 134 -73.27 38.32 0.81
C THR A 134 -72.89 39.65 1.46
N THR A 135 -73.26 40.69 0.74
CA THR A 135 -72.94 42.10 0.87
C THR A 135 -73.18 42.70 2.25
N SER A 136 -72.29 43.64 2.61
CA SER A 136 -72.31 44.58 3.73
C SER A 136 -72.05 44.04 5.15
N ILE A 137 -70.86 44.43 5.64
CA ILE A 137 -70.51 44.73 7.04
C ILE A 137 -70.54 43.54 8.01
N GLY A 138 -69.34 42.99 8.25
CA GLY A 138 -69.05 42.11 9.40
C GLY A 138 -68.67 40.69 9.00
N ARG A 139 -67.45 40.46 8.50
CA ARG A 139 -66.91 39.10 8.43
C ARG A 139 -66.50 38.66 9.84
N ILE A 140 -67.32 37.85 10.50
CA ILE A 140 -66.84 37.00 11.59
C ILE A 140 -66.58 35.63 10.98
N CYS A 141 -65.36 35.43 10.49
CA CYS A 141 -64.87 34.08 10.21
C CYS A 141 -64.44 33.50 11.57
N ARG A 142 -65.27 32.62 12.15
CA ARG A 142 -64.98 32.02 13.45
C ARG A 142 -63.91 30.93 13.28
N VAL A 143 -62.65 31.33 13.29
CA VAL A 143 -61.51 30.40 13.28
C VAL A 143 -61.48 29.69 14.63
N ARG A 144 -61.90 28.43 14.66
CA ARG A 144 -61.73 27.56 15.82
C ARG A 144 -60.39 26.85 15.63
N THR A 145 -59.32 27.40 16.21
CA THR A 145 -58.02 26.72 16.27
C THR A 145 -58.18 25.48 17.14
N ILE A 146 -58.32 24.30 16.52
CA ILE A 146 -58.33 23.02 17.23
C ILE A 146 -56.87 22.62 17.38
N PHE A 147 -56.30 22.81 18.58
CA PHE A 147 -55.06 22.12 18.96
C PHE A 147 -55.42 20.65 19.18
N LEU A 148 -55.02 19.78 18.24
CA LEU A 148 -55.06 18.33 18.43
C LEU A 148 -53.87 17.91 19.31
N PHE A 149 -54.02 18.02 20.63
CA PHE A 149 -53.28 17.15 21.54
C PHE A 149 -54.14 15.91 21.77
N SER A 150 -53.75 14.79 21.15
CA SER A 150 -54.37 13.48 21.40
C SER A 150 -53.83 12.91 22.73
N PRO A 151 -54.67 12.66 23.75
CA PRO A 151 -54.25 12.05 25.00
C PRO A 151 -54.52 10.53 24.92
N HIS A 152 -53.78 9.79 24.10
CA HIS A 152 -53.74 8.34 24.24
C HIS A 152 -52.49 7.72 23.61
N LEU A 153 -51.33 7.98 24.20
CA LEU A 153 -50.17 7.10 24.11
C LEU A 153 -49.36 7.24 25.40
N ILE A 154 -49.65 6.36 26.35
CA ILE A 154 -48.68 5.77 27.29
C ILE A 154 -48.54 4.33 26.84
#